data_AF-A0A2M8JW96-F1
#
_entry.id   AF-A0A2M8JW96-F1
#
_cell.length_a   1.000
_cell.length_b   1.000
_cell.length_c   1.000
_cell.angle_alpha   90.00
_cell.angle_beta   90.00
_cell.angle_gamma   90.00
#
_symmetry.space_group_name_H-M   'P 1'
#
loop_
_entity.id
_entity.type
_entity.pdbx_description
1 polymer ?
#
loop_
_entity_poly.entity_id
_entity_poly.type
_entity_poly.pdbx_seq_one_letter_code
_entity_poly.pdbx_strand_id
1 'polypeptide(L)'
;MEEKQLEILFRQFLLNRGFTNGNLLSQVALRTTGEGVFRPDLVILDIENKEYVALVEFKTTIDERIKVNTLGQFYKYFSLLGTQAIPAFLVFAISSEDFQILFLTKDNTFEPINKDEFPSFETLSAKRLTEEKLKEREIEFKTLKELELKKIKSRQISYLSLISLIIGVIASFITIFYQQNEFKKPSILENNCCDSLQAKYFNLNSKLIELEKKVKLNSISSNHYDTIYSSAKILTLDQRIKIIEKGISEKSLSILQLHNEIEQLKKSDDYIKELTQEKIDNLNDKLNLVNGFMFGLFITIFGAILSYAFTNLKTNKNDNGS
;
A
#
# COMPACT_ATOMS: atom_id res chain seq x y z
N MET A 1 50.38 51.38 -11.33
CA MET A 1 50.87 50.12 -11.93
C MET A 1 49.69 49.46 -12.63
N GLU A 2 49.88 48.94 -13.85
CA GLU A 2 48.82 48.21 -14.55
C GLU A 2 48.57 46.84 -13.92
N GLU A 3 47.36 46.28 -14.05
CA GLU A 3 47.00 44.98 -13.45
C GLU A 3 47.92 43.85 -13.90
N LYS A 4 48.33 43.85 -15.18
CA LYS A 4 49.26 42.84 -15.71
C LYS A 4 50.65 42.93 -15.10
N GLN A 5 51.14 44.13 -14.81
CA GLN A 5 52.42 44.33 -14.12
C GLN A 5 52.32 43.89 -12.66
N LEU A 6 51.20 44.20 -12.01
CA LEU A 6 50.90 43.76 -10.65
C LEU A 6 50.83 42.23 -10.55
N GLU A 7 50.17 41.58 -11.52
CA GLU A 7 50.12 40.12 -11.59
C GLU A 7 51.52 39.50 -11.70
N ILE A 8 52.38 40.04 -12.57
CA ILE A 8 53.76 39.56 -12.73
C ILE A 8 54.53 39.70 -11.42
N LEU A 9 54.41 40.86 -10.76
CA LEU A 9 55.10 41.15 -9.51
C LEU A 9 54.61 40.23 -8.37
N PHE A 10 53.31 40.00 -8.28
CA PHE A 10 52.72 39.06 -7.32
C PHE A 10 53.15 37.60 -7.59
N ARG A 11 53.20 37.20 -8.86
CA ARG A 11 53.70 35.87 -9.26
C ARG A 11 55.15 35.68 -8.82
N GLN A 12 56.02 36.67 -9.01
CA GLN A 12 57.40 36.60 -8.53
C GLN A 12 57.47 36.46 -7.00
N PHE A 13 56.62 37.18 -6.27
CA PHE A 13 56.47 37.01 -4.82
C PHE A 13 56.10 35.56 -4.44
N LEU A 14 55.15 34.94 -5.13
CA LEU A 14 54.78 33.55 -4.90
C LEU A 14 55.91 32.57 -5.25
N LEU A 15 56.62 32.79 -6.35
CA LEU A 15 57.77 31.93 -6.73
C LEU A 15 58.86 31.97 -5.65
N ASN A 16 59.15 33.15 -5.08
CA ASN A 16 60.10 33.30 -3.98
C ASN A 16 59.64 32.61 -2.68
N ARG A 17 58.34 32.31 -2.56
CA ARG A 17 57.73 31.58 -1.43
C ARG A 17 57.67 30.06 -1.65
N GLY A 18 58.23 29.56 -2.75
CA GLY A 18 58.27 28.13 -3.06
C GLY A 18 57.11 27.62 -3.91
N PHE A 19 56.22 28.49 -4.41
CA PHE A 19 55.23 28.09 -5.42
C PHE A 19 55.95 27.81 -6.74
N THR A 20 55.44 26.87 -7.55
CA THR A 20 55.99 26.62 -8.89
C THR A 20 55.11 27.23 -9.97
N ASN A 21 55.69 27.52 -11.15
CA ASN A 21 54.92 28.02 -12.30
C ASN A 21 53.76 27.09 -12.69
N GLY A 22 53.90 25.79 -12.49
CA GLY A 22 52.84 24.83 -12.78
C GLY A 22 51.61 25.01 -11.88
N ASN A 23 51.78 25.50 -10.66
CA ASN A 23 50.70 25.72 -9.71
C ASN A 23 49.91 27.01 -10.01
N LEU A 24 50.43 27.91 -10.84
CA LEU A 24 49.93 29.28 -10.98
C LEU A 24 49.30 29.49 -12.37
N LEU A 25 48.00 29.32 -12.49
CA LEU A 25 47.29 29.49 -13.77
C LEU A 25 46.56 30.83 -13.85
N SER A 26 46.88 31.64 -14.87
CA SER A 26 46.14 32.88 -15.14
C SER A 26 44.91 32.63 -16.00
N GLN A 27 43.86 33.44 -15.79
CA GLN A 27 42.75 33.58 -16.73
C GLN A 27 42.09 32.23 -17.11
N VAL A 28 42.01 31.31 -16.15
CA VAL A 28 41.45 29.98 -16.35
C VAL A 28 39.94 30.10 -16.57
N ALA A 29 39.46 29.53 -17.67
CA ALA A 29 38.03 29.47 -17.95
C ALA A 29 37.33 28.51 -16.98
N LEU A 30 36.61 29.06 -16.01
CA LEU A 30 35.60 28.33 -15.24
C LEU A 30 34.32 28.33 -16.08
N ARG A 31 33.89 27.15 -16.56
CA ARG A 31 32.72 27.00 -17.46
C ARG A 31 31.48 26.61 -16.68
N THR A 32 30.35 27.21 -17.03
CA THR A 32 29.02 26.62 -16.83
C THR A 32 28.43 26.16 -18.15
N THR A 33 27.49 25.23 -18.07
CA THR A 33 26.49 25.03 -19.10
C THR A 33 25.52 26.23 -19.10
N GLY A 34 25.81 27.26 -19.89
CA GLY A 34 24.83 28.29 -20.27
C GLY A 34 25.10 29.73 -19.84
N GLU A 35 25.99 30.00 -18.87
CA GLU A 35 26.24 31.35 -18.32
C GLU A 35 27.67 31.82 -18.59
N GLY A 36 28.02 32.03 -19.86
CA GLY A 36 29.29 32.68 -20.23
C GLY A 36 30.56 31.96 -19.73
N VAL A 37 31.70 32.64 -19.89
CA VAL A 37 32.99 32.14 -19.40
C VAL A 37 33.49 33.12 -18.34
N PHE A 38 33.62 32.65 -17.11
CA PHE A 38 34.23 33.42 -16.02
C PHE A 38 35.70 33.04 -15.88
N ARG A 39 36.56 34.04 -15.71
CA ARG A 39 38.00 33.85 -15.64
C ARG A 39 38.55 34.62 -14.44
N PRO A 40 38.91 33.92 -13.35
CA PRO A 40 39.70 34.52 -12.29
C PRO A 40 41.05 34.97 -12.86
N ASP A 41 41.58 36.08 -12.35
CA ASP A 41 42.85 36.59 -12.86
C ASP A 41 43.98 35.58 -12.60
N LEU A 42 44.04 35.03 -11.39
CA LEU A 42 44.98 33.98 -11.02
C LEU A 42 44.31 32.92 -10.14
N VAL A 43 44.58 31.67 -10.47
CA VAL A 43 44.18 30.48 -9.74
C VAL A 43 45.43 29.73 -9.28
N ILE A 44 45.48 29.37 -8.01
CA ILE A 44 46.50 28.48 -7.46
C ILE A 44 45.94 27.06 -7.42
N LEU A 45 46.66 26.12 -8.02
CA LEU A 45 46.28 24.72 -8.12
C LEU A 45 47.28 23.82 -7.41
N ASP A 46 46.76 22.78 -6.79
CA ASP A 46 47.52 21.59 -6.47
C ASP A 46 47.41 20.62 -7.64
N ILE A 47 48.49 20.48 -8.40
CA ILE A 47 48.52 19.64 -9.60
C ILE A 47 48.47 18.16 -9.22
N GLU A 48 49.10 17.78 -8.11
CA GLU A 48 49.18 16.40 -7.66
C GLU A 48 47.80 15.91 -7.22
N ASN A 49 47.11 16.73 -6.42
CA ASN A 49 45.78 16.42 -5.91
C ASN A 49 44.64 16.85 -6.86
N LYS A 50 44.96 17.58 -7.95
CA LYS A 50 44.01 18.14 -8.93
C LYS A 50 42.97 19.08 -8.30
N GLU A 51 43.39 19.84 -7.31
CA GLU A 51 42.51 20.68 -6.49
C GLU A 51 42.77 22.18 -6.68
N TYR A 52 41.70 22.97 -6.53
CA TYR A 52 41.78 24.42 -6.45
C TYR A 52 42.16 24.84 -5.03
N VAL A 53 43.26 25.59 -4.91
CA VAL A 53 43.91 25.88 -3.62
C VAL A 53 43.72 27.33 -3.20
N ALA A 54 43.71 28.27 -4.14
CA ALA A 54 43.37 29.66 -3.87
C ALA A 54 42.92 30.40 -5.14
N LEU A 55 42.16 31.48 -4.95
CA LEU A 55 41.77 32.42 -5.98
C LEU A 55 42.39 33.79 -5.69
N VAL A 56 42.85 34.48 -6.74
CA VAL A 56 43.44 35.80 -6.63
C VAL A 56 42.87 36.71 -7.71
N GLU A 57 42.43 37.90 -7.30
CA GLU A 57 41.95 38.96 -8.19
C GLU A 57 42.86 40.18 -8.03
N PHE A 58 43.23 40.81 -9.15
CA PHE A 58 44.07 42.01 -9.15
C PHE A 58 43.24 43.26 -9.41
N LYS A 59 43.57 44.35 -8.74
CA LYS A 59 42.96 45.67 -8.97
C LYS A 59 44.04 46.75 -8.89
N THR A 60 43.95 47.78 -9.74
CA THR A 60 44.92 48.88 -9.72
C THR A 60 44.82 49.79 -8.50
N THR A 61 43.63 49.89 -7.92
CA THR A 61 43.29 50.75 -6.77
C THR A 61 42.30 50.02 -5.86
N ILE A 62 42.07 50.56 -4.65
CA ILE A 62 41.12 49.99 -3.70
C ILE A 62 40.16 51.06 -3.16
N ASP A 63 38.87 50.74 -3.17
CA ASP A 63 37.80 51.47 -2.48
C ASP A 63 36.68 50.48 -2.11
N GLU A 64 35.66 50.94 -1.37
CA GLU A 64 34.55 50.07 -0.95
C GLU A 64 33.74 49.50 -2.12
N ARG A 65 33.58 50.24 -3.22
CA ARG A 65 32.87 49.75 -4.40
C ARG A 65 33.65 48.62 -5.07
N ILE A 66 34.97 48.74 -5.16
CA ILE A 66 35.86 47.70 -5.71
C ILE A 66 35.79 46.44 -4.85
N LYS A 67 35.80 46.58 -3.50
CA LYS A 67 35.64 45.43 -2.59
C LYS A 67 34.32 44.71 -2.82
N VAL A 68 33.20 45.43 -2.87
CA VAL A 68 31.87 44.84 -3.11
C VAL A 68 31.79 44.12 -4.45
N ASN A 69 32.33 44.74 -5.52
CA ASN A 69 32.35 44.11 -6.84
C ASN A 69 33.21 42.84 -6.86
N THR A 70 34.38 42.90 -6.22
CA THR A 70 35.31 41.76 -6.11
C THR A 70 34.71 40.62 -5.31
N LEU A 71 34.02 40.93 -4.21
CA LEU A 71 33.25 39.95 -3.44
C LEU A 71 32.22 39.24 -4.34
N GLY A 72 31.49 39.99 -5.16
CA GLY A 72 30.57 39.44 -6.15
C GLY A 72 31.23 38.54 -7.19
N GLN A 73 32.47 38.86 -7.62
CA GLN A 73 33.25 37.98 -8.50
C GLN A 73 33.63 36.67 -7.80
N PHE A 74 34.13 36.73 -6.56
CA PHE A 74 34.46 35.52 -5.79
C PHE A 74 33.25 34.62 -5.56
N TYR A 75 32.08 35.19 -5.24
CA TYR A 75 30.86 34.40 -5.09
C TYR A 75 30.45 33.67 -6.36
N LYS A 76 30.66 34.29 -7.53
CA LYS A 76 30.49 33.60 -8.82
C LYS A 76 31.51 32.48 -8.95
N TYR A 77 32.79 32.72 -8.67
CA TYR A 77 33.80 31.65 -8.76
C TYR A 77 33.47 30.48 -7.82
N PHE A 78 33.06 30.75 -6.59
CA PHE A 78 32.68 29.72 -5.62
C PHE A 78 31.46 28.90 -6.06
N SER A 79 30.45 29.53 -6.68
CA SER A 79 29.30 28.80 -7.20
C SER A 79 29.71 27.86 -8.34
N LEU A 80 30.64 28.29 -9.21
CA LEU A 80 31.19 27.48 -10.30
C LEU A 80 32.02 26.30 -9.81
N LEU A 81 32.82 26.52 -8.77
CA LEU A 81 33.66 25.50 -8.17
C LEU A 81 32.87 24.58 -7.22
N GLY A 82 31.60 24.87 -6.95
CA GLY A 82 30.77 24.12 -6.01
C GLY A 82 31.23 24.26 -4.56
N THR A 83 32.10 25.22 -4.24
CA THR A 83 32.61 25.41 -2.88
C THR A 83 33.10 26.83 -2.59
N GLN A 84 32.83 27.31 -1.37
CA GLN A 84 33.38 28.55 -0.78
C GLN A 84 34.61 28.29 0.12
N ALA A 85 35.07 27.05 0.19
CA ALA A 85 36.15 26.64 1.07
C ALA A 85 37.55 27.05 0.57
N ILE A 86 37.62 27.70 -0.59
CA ILE A 86 38.88 28.08 -1.23
C ILE A 86 39.26 29.48 -0.77
N PRO A 87 40.44 29.68 -0.16
CA PRO A 87 40.98 31.00 0.15
C PRO A 87 40.95 31.93 -1.06
N ALA A 88 40.43 33.15 -0.86
CA ALA A 88 40.35 34.17 -1.88
C ALA A 88 41.11 35.43 -1.44
N PHE A 89 41.93 35.97 -2.34
CA PHE A 89 42.78 37.12 -2.08
C PHE A 89 42.54 38.22 -3.10
N LEU A 90 42.41 39.45 -2.62
CA LEU A 90 42.39 40.65 -3.45
C LEU A 90 43.75 41.33 -3.33
N VAL A 91 44.43 41.52 -4.45
CA VAL A 91 45.74 42.16 -4.50
C VAL A 91 45.62 43.48 -5.23
N PHE A 92 46.16 44.55 -4.63
CA PHE A 92 46.15 45.87 -5.27
C PHE A 92 47.48 46.61 -5.12
N ALA A 93 47.75 47.50 -6.08
CA ALA A 93 48.98 48.29 -6.10
C ALA A 93 48.96 49.39 -5.04
N ILE A 94 50.03 49.51 -4.25
CA ILE A 94 50.27 50.68 -3.37
C ILE A 94 51.18 51.70 -4.10
N SER A 95 52.15 51.20 -4.86
CA SER A 95 53.08 52.02 -5.65
C SER A 95 53.38 51.36 -7.00
N SER A 96 54.37 51.86 -7.73
CA SER A 96 54.83 51.22 -8.98
C SER A 96 55.53 49.88 -8.75
N GLU A 97 56.07 49.63 -7.56
CA GLU A 97 56.89 48.45 -7.23
C GLU A 97 56.37 47.69 -6.01
N ASP A 98 55.24 48.12 -5.43
CA ASP A 98 54.70 47.57 -4.20
C ASP A 98 53.18 47.35 -4.27
N PHE A 99 52.72 46.38 -3.49
CA PHE A 99 51.35 45.91 -3.46
C PHE A 99 50.94 45.47 -2.05
N GLN A 100 49.63 45.51 -1.81
CA GLN A 100 48.99 44.99 -0.62
C GLN A 100 48.13 43.78 -0.97
N ILE A 101 48.01 42.86 -0.01
CA ILE A 101 47.17 41.67 -0.13
C ILE A 101 46.05 41.79 0.91
N LEU A 102 44.81 41.58 0.48
CA LEU A 102 43.66 41.44 1.34
C LEU A 102 43.14 40.00 1.25
N PHE A 103 42.83 39.40 2.38
CA PHE A 103 42.18 38.10 2.48
C PHE A 103 40.67 38.26 2.65
N LEU A 104 39.89 37.44 1.94
CA LEU A 104 38.44 37.35 2.13
C LEU A 104 38.13 36.47 3.34
N THR A 105 37.60 37.08 4.40
CA THR A 105 37.20 36.37 5.62
C THR A 105 35.86 35.64 5.44
N LYS A 106 35.53 34.78 6.41
CA LYS A 106 34.23 34.08 6.45
C LYS A 106 33.04 35.03 6.63
N ASP A 107 33.28 36.22 7.18
CA ASP A 107 32.25 37.25 7.41
C ASP A 107 32.07 38.17 6.19
N ASN A 108 32.64 37.80 5.04
CA ASN A 108 32.58 38.55 3.78
C ASN A 108 33.28 39.91 3.83
N THR A 109 34.26 40.07 4.70
CA THR A 109 35.08 41.27 4.79
C THR A 109 36.47 41.01 4.21
N PHE A 110 37.11 42.07 3.73
CA PHE A 110 38.50 42.02 3.28
C PHE A 110 39.41 42.56 4.38
N GLU A 111 40.32 41.71 4.86
CA GLU A 111 41.30 42.05 5.88
C GLU A 111 42.71 42.06 5.29
N PRO A 112 43.54 43.07 5.61
CA PRO A 112 44.90 43.12 5.12
C PRO A 112 45.74 42.00 5.76
N ILE A 113 46.56 41.34 4.95
CA ILE A 113 47.56 40.38 5.41
C ILE A 113 48.96 40.87 5.08
N ASN A 114 49.88 40.69 6.03
CA ASN A 114 51.27 40.98 5.77
C ASN A 114 51.83 39.99 4.73
N LYS A 115 52.75 40.46 3.89
CA LYS A 115 53.40 39.58 2.91
C LYS A 115 54.07 38.41 3.60
N ASP A 116 54.66 38.61 4.78
CA ASP A 116 55.30 37.57 5.61
C ASP A 116 54.34 36.52 6.15
N GLU A 117 53.09 36.91 6.37
CA GLU A 117 52.03 36.02 6.84
C GLU A 117 51.29 35.31 5.69
N PHE A 118 51.61 35.63 4.43
CA PHE A 118 50.98 34.97 3.29
C PHE A 118 51.25 33.46 3.37
N PRO A 119 50.19 32.62 3.32
CA PRO A 119 50.33 31.17 3.49
C PRO A 119 51.26 30.53 2.47
N SER A 120 52.04 29.52 2.90
CA SER A 120 52.82 28.69 1.98
C SER A 120 51.90 27.80 1.13
N PHE A 121 52.43 27.28 0.02
CA PHE A 121 51.70 26.35 -0.83
C PHE A 121 51.24 25.11 -0.06
N GLU A 122 52.11 24.52 0.76
CA GLU A 122 51.80 23.35 1.58
C GLU A 122 50.70 23.65 2.58
N THR A 123 50.68 24.85 3.16
CA THR A 123 49.65 25.27 4.11
C THR A 123 48.28 25.37 3.43
N LEU A 124 48.22 25.98 2.24
CA LEU A 124 46.97 26.11 1.49
C LEU A 124 46.46 24.75 1.01
N SER A 125 47.35 23.89 0.48
CA SER A 125 46.99 22.54 0.03
C SER A 125 46.54 21.64 1.19
N ALA A 126 47.27 21.61 2.31
CA ALA A 126 46.91 20.81 3.48
C ALA A 126 45.56 21.23 4.08
N LYS A 127 45.27 22.54 4.11
CA LYS A 127 43.96 23.04 4.55
C LYS A 127 42.84 22.52 3.64
N ARG A 128 43.01 22.58 2.32
CA ARG A 128 42.02 22.09 1.34
C ARG A 128 41.75 20.59 1.51
N LEU A 129 42.80 19.78 1.64
CA LEU A 129 42.69 18.32 1.85
C LEU A 129 41.99 17.99 3.17
N THR A 130 42.24 18.77 4.22
CA THR A 130 41.62 18.56 5.53
C THR A 130 40.14 18.89 5.50
N GLU A 131 39.76 20.02 4.89
CA GLU A 131 38.36 20.42 4.77
C GLU A 131 37.54 19.45 3.91
N GLU A 132 38.16 18.87 2.88
CA GLU A 132 37.51 17.84 2.05
C GLU A 132 37.25 16.54 2.83
N LYS A 133 38.27 16.04 3.54
CA LYS A 133 38.11 14.86 4.41
C LYS A 133 37.07 15.07 5.50
N LEU A 134 36.96 16.29 6.03
CA LEU A 134 35.92 16.61 7.02
C LEU A 134 34.53 16.56 6.40
N LYS A 135 34.33 17.13 5.20
CA LYS A 135 33.05 17.04 4.47
C LYS A 135 32.68 15.58 4.16
N GLU A 136 33.63 14.77 3.73
CA GLU A 136 33.41 13.36 3.44
C GLU A 136 32.93 12.61 4.70
N ARG A 137 33.60 12.79 5.84
CA ARG A 137 33.17 12.23 7.13
C ARG A 137 31.79 12.71 7.57
N GLU A 138 31.45 13.97 7.36
CA GLU A 138 30.12 14.50 7.68
C GLU A 138 29.03 13.85 6.83
N ILE A 139 29.30 13.64 5.53
CA ILE A 139 28.38 12.94 4.63
C ILE A 139 28.23 11.49 5.09
N GLU A 140 29.33 10.78 5.33
CA GLU A 140 29.30 9.40 5.85
C GLU A 140 28.48 9.30 7.13
N PHE A 141 28.72 10.20 8.10
CA PHE A 141 27.99 10.20 9.36
C PHE A 141 26.48 10.44 9.19
N LYS A 142 26.09 11.35 8.28
CA LYS A 142 24.68 11.57 7.92
C LYS A 142 24.06 10.32 7.30
N THR A 143 24.76 9.69 6.36
CA THR A 143 24.26 8.46 5.71
C THR A 143 24.11 7.31 6.71
N LEU A 144 25.05 7.14 7.66
CA LEU A 144 24.96 6.13 8.71
C LEU A 144 23.74 6.37 9.62
N LYS A 145 23.51 7.62 10.04
CA LYS A 145 22.32 7.98 10.82
C LYS A 145 21.02 7.67 10.08
N GLU A 146 20.95 8.00 8.78
CA GLU A 146 19.77 7.69 7.97
C GLU A 146 19.53 6.18 7.83
N LEU A 147 20.61 5.39 7.65
CA LEU A 147 20.53 3.93 7.60
C LEU A 147 20.07 3.34 8.93
N GLU A 148 20.54 3.85 10.06
CA GLU A 148 20.10 3.44 11.40
C GLU A 148 18.60 3.74 11.61
N LEU A 149 18.14 4.94 11.26
CA LEU A 149 16.74 5.32 11.32
C LEU A 149 15.86 4.43 10.44
N LYS A 150 16.30 4.14 9.20
CA LYS A 150 15.60 3.24 8.28
C LYS A 150 15.52 1.82 8.84
N LYS A 151 16.58 1.32 9.48
CA LYS A 151 16.63 0.01 10.12
C LYS A 151 15.66 -0.07 11.30
N ILE A 152 15.63 0.94 12.16
CA ILE A 152 14.68 1.03 13.30
C ILE A 152 13.24 1.03 12.77
N LYS A 153 12.95 1.85 11.76
CA LYS A 153 11.62 1.93 11.12
C LYS A 153 11.18 0.60 10.53
N SER A 154 12.05 -0.06 9.77
CA SER A 154 11.77 -1.38 9.17
C SER A 154 11.47 -2.42 10.25
N ARG A 155 12.21 -2.40 11.37
CA ARG A 155 12.00 -3.32 12.48
C ARG A 155 10.65 -3.08 13.17
N GLN A 156 10.26 -1.83 13.39
CA GLN A 156 8.96 -1.49 13.97
C GLN A 156 7.79 -1.93 13.07
N ILE A 157 7.86 -1.66 11.76
CA ILE A 157 6.85 -2.11 10.80
C ILE A 157 6.73 -3.64 10.79
N SER A 158 7.87 -4.33 10.84
CA SER A 158 7.90 -5.80 10.88
C SER A 158 7.23 -6.37 12.14
N TYR A 159 7.48 -5.78 13.32
CA TYR A 159 6.83 -6.23 14.55
C TYR A 159 5.32 -5.95 14.55
N LEU A 160 4.88 -4.77 14.12
CA LEU A 160 3.47 -4.41 14.10
C LEU A 160 2.68 -5.24 13.08
N SER A 161 3.26 -5.51 11.90
CA SER A 161 2.65 -6.40 10.90
C SER A 161 2.53 -7.84 11.42
N LEU A 162 3.53 -8.35 12.14
CA LEU A 162 3.48 -9.68 12.74
C LEU A 162 2.38 -9.76 13.82
N ILE A 163 2.25 -8.73 14.67
CA ILE A 163 1.16 -8.65 15.65
C ILE A 163 -0.20 -8.61 14.94
N SER A 164 -0.34 -7.83 13.87
CA SER A 164 -1.58 -7.76 13.08
C SER A 164 -1.95 -9.11 12.45
N LEU A 165 -0.97 -9.88 11.98
CA LEU A 165 -1.18 -11.22 11.46
C LEU A 165 -1.72 -12.14 12.55
N ILE A 166 -1.08 -12.16 13.73
CA ILE A 166 -1.52 -12.99 14.86
C ILE A 166 -2.96 -12.65 15.26
N ILE A 167 -3.28 -11.36 15.38
CA ILE A 167 -4.64 -10.91 15.72
C ILE A 167 -5.66 -11.34 14.66
N GLY A 168 -5.34 -11.22 13.38
CA GLY A 168 -6.22 -11.64 12.29
C GLY A 168 -6.50 -13.16 12.30
N VAL A 169 -5.47 -13.97 12.57
CA VAL A 169 -5.63 -15.42 12.71
C VAL A 169 -6.53 -15.75 13.91
N ILE A 170 -6.30 -15.15 15.07
CA ILE A 170 -7.13 -15.37 16.27
C ILE A 170 -8.58 -14.95 16.02
N ALA A 171 -8.81 -13.79 15.40
CA ALA A 171 -10.15 -13.30 15.08
C ALA A 171 -10.90 -14.24 14.12
N SER A 172 -10.20 -14.87 13.17
CA SER A 172 -10.76 -15.89 12.27
C SER A 172 -11.26 -17.10 13.04
N PHE A 173 -10.46 -17.61 13.98
CA PHE A 173 -10.85 -18.75 14.81
C PHE A 173 -12.02 -18.41 15.75
N ILE A 174 -12.02 -17.21 16.34
CA ILE A 174 -13.10 -16.75 17.22
C ILE A 174 -14.42 -16.63 16.44
N THR A 175 -14.41 -16.04 15.24
CA THR A 175 -15.63 -15.89 14.42
C THR A 175 -16.19 -17.25 13.99
N ILE A 176 -15.33 -18.19 13.58
CA ILE A 176 -15.75 -19.57 13.29
C ILE A 176 -16.40 -20.22 14.53
N PHE A 177 -15.81 -20.03 15.71
CA PHE A 177 -16.32 -20.61 16.96
C PHE A 177 -17.68 -20.02 17.39
N TYR A 178 -17.87 -18.70 17.30
CA TYR A 178 -19.15 -18.07 17.64
C TYR A 178 -20.27 -18.43 16.65
N GLN A 179 -19.97 -18.46 15.34
CA GLN A 179 -20.97 -18.83 14.33
C GLN A 179 -21.44 -20.29 14.46
N GLN A 180 -20.54 -21.23 14.79
CA GLN A 180 -20.94 -22.62 15.06
C GLN A 180 -21.90 -22.75 16.26
N ASN A 181 -21.82 -21.85 17.24
CA ASN A 181 -22.66 -21.89 18.43
C ASN A 181 -24.04 -21.23 18.23
N GLU A 182 -24.21 -20.27 17.31
CA GLU A 182 -25.51 -19.64 17.05
C GLU A 182 -26.45 -20.48 16.15
N PHE A 183 -25.93 -21.39 15.32
CA PHE A 183 -26.74 -22.22 14.40
C PHE A 183 -27.36 -23.49 15.01
N LYS A 184 -27.19 -23.76 16.31
CA LYS A 184 -28.00 -24.79 17.01
C LYS A 184 -29.44 -24.35 17.31
N LYS A 185 -29.87 -23.17 16.84
CA LYS A 185 -31.29 -22.83 16.78
C LYS A 185 -31.82 -23.24 15.40
N PRO A 186 -32.76 -24.21 15.33
CA PRO A 186 -33.37 -24.56 14.05
C PRO A 186 -34.03 -23.30 13.49
N SER A 187 -33.58 -22.89 12.31
CA SER A 187 -34.22 -21.83 11.54
C SER A 187 -35.64 -22.27 11.23
N ILE A 188 -36.63 -21.55 11.75
CA ILE A 188 -38.02 -21.68 11.31
C ILE A 188 -38.04 -21.14 9.89
N LEU A 189 -37.88 -22.04 8.91
CA LEU A 189 -38.10 -21.73 7.51
C LEU A 189 -39.59 -21.41 7.36
N GLU A 190 -39.92 -20.16 7.06
CA GLU A 190 -41.28 -19.79 6.65
C GLU A 190 -41.64 -20.62 5.41
N ASN A 191 -42.55 -21.56 5.62
CA ASN A 191 -42.86 -22.66 4.72
C ASN A 191 -43.83 -22.22 3.60
N ASN A 192 -43.53 -21.14 2.88
CA ASN A 192 -44.43 -20.60 1.86
C ASN A 192 -44.42 -21.36 0.52
N CYS A 193 -43.74 -22.51 0.43
CA CYS A 193 -43.72 -23.34 -0.78
C CYS A 193 -44.78 -24.47 -0.76
N CYS A 194 -45.41 -24.75 0.39
CA CYS A 194 -46.22 -25.96 0.57
C CYS A 194 -47.74 -25.77 0.50
N ASP A 195 -48.25 -24.53 0.53
CA ASP A 195 -49.69 -24.27 0.61
C ASP A 195 -50.47 -24.82 -0.59
N SER A 196 -49.89 -24.77 -1.80
CA SER A 196 -50.62 -25.21 -3.01
C SER A 196 -50.76 -26.73 -3.13
N LEU A 197 -49.75 -27.49 -2.66
CA LEU A 197 -49.78 -28.96 -2.73
C LEU A 197 -50.57 -29.54 -1.56
N GLN A 198 -50.42 -28.95 -0.37
CA GLN A 198 -51.18 -29.33 0.81
C GLN A 198 -52.68 -29.02 0.65
N ALA A 199 -53.03 -27.87 0.03
CA ALA A 199 -54.41 -27.56 -0.32
C ALA A 199 -54.96 -28.52 -1.39
N LYS A 200 -54.16 -28.89 -2.40
CA LYS A 200 -54.55 -29.91 -3.39
C LYS A 200 -54.79 -31.28 -2.75
N TYR A 201 -53.92 -31.69 -1.82
CA TYR A 201 -54.09 -32.92 -1.05
C TYR A 201 -55.38 -32.89 -0.21
N PHE A 202 -55.63 -31.80 0.51
CA PHE A 202 -56.85 -31.64 1.31
C PHE A 202 -58.13 -31.66 0.46
N ASN A 203 -58.09 -31.06 -0.72
CA ASN A 203 -59.19 -31.06 -1.69
C ASN A 203 -59.43 -32.45 -2.29
N LEU A 204 -58.37 -33.20 -2.61
CA LEU A 204 -58.51 -34.58 -3.07
C LEU A 204 -59.11 -35.47 -1.98
N ASN A 205 -58.62 -35.32 -0.73
CA ASN A 205 -59.06 -36.13 0.39
C ASN A 205 -60.53 -35.82 0.75
N SER A 206 -60.95 -34.55 0.68
CA SER A 206 -62.35 -34.19 0.90
C SER A 206 -63.28 -34.75 -0.19
N LYS A 207 -62.85 -34.75 -1.46
CA LYS A 207 -63.59 -35.40 -2.56
C LYS A 207 -63.67 -36.91 -2.39
N LEU A 208 -62.63 -37.55 -1.86
CA LEU A 208 -62.60 -38.99 -1.61
C LEU A 208 -63.62 -39.36 -0.51
N ILE A 209 -63.65 -38.61 0.59
CA ILE A 209 -64.65 -38.77 1.66
C ILE A 209 -66.08 -38.54 1.15
N GLU A 210 -66.28 -37.58 0.23
CA GLU A 210 -67.59 -37.33 -0.36
C GLU A 210 -68.06 -38.48 -1.26
N LEU A 211 -67.14 -39.06 -2.04
CA LEU A 211 -67.41 -40.24 -2.86
C LEU A 211 -67.74 -41.46 -1.99
N GLU A 212 -67.01 -41.68 -0.90
CA GLU A 212 -67.33 -42.75 0.06
C GLU A 212 -68.72 -42.58 0.67
N LYS A 213 -69.11 -41.35 1.02
CA LYS A 213 -70.47 -41.05 1.50
C LYS A 213 -71.53 -41.33 0.44
N LYS A 214 -71.31 -40.94 -0.81
CA LYS A 214 -72.23 -41.21 -1.93
C LYS A 214 -72.38 -42.70 -2.21
N VAL A 215 -71.30 -43.47 -2.12
CA VAL A 215 -71.34 -44.94 -2.26
C VAL A 215 -72.14 -45.58 -1.11
N LYS A 216 -71.91 -45.16 0.14
CA LYS A 216 -72.70 -45.63 1.29
C LYS A 216 -74.19 -45.27 1.17
N LEU A 217 -74.52 -44.06 0.73
CA LEU A 217 -75.92 -43.63 0.53
C LEU A 217 -76.63 -44.43 -0.57
N ASN A 218 -75.95 -44.72 -1.68
CA ASN A 218 -76.52 -45.55 -2.75
C ASN A 218 -76.77 -47.01 -2.30
N SER A 219 -76.00 -47.53 -1.34
CA SER A 219 -76.25 -48.86 -0.76
C SER A 219 -77.46 -48.92 0.19
N ILE A 220 -77.98 -47.77 0.65
CA ILE A 220 -79.12 -47.69 1.59
C ILE A 220 -80.44 -47.40 0.84
N SER A 221 -80.39 -46.91 -0.42
CA SER A 221 -81.57 -46.47 -1.19
C SER A 221 -82.25 -47.56 -2.03
N SER A 222 -81.82 -48.82 -1.99
CA SER A 222 -82.49 -49.92 -2.70
C SER A 222 -83.33 -50.79 -1.77
N ASN A 223 -84.39 -50.23 -1.17
CA ASN A 223 -85.47 -51.03 -0.58
C ASN A 223 -86.81 -50.51 -1.12
N HIS A 224 -87.14 -50.95 -2.33
CA HIS A 224 -88.52 -51.01 -2.81
C HIS A 224 -88.85 -52.48 -3.02
N TYR A 225 -89.79 -52.99 -2.23
CA TYR A 225 -90.32 -54.34 -2.38
C TYR A 225 -91.32 -54.33 -3.53
N ASP A 226 -90.97 -54.95 -4.65
CA ASP A 226 -91.94 -55.36 -5.67
C ASP A 226 -92.03 -56.89 -5.69
N THR A 227 -93.27 -57.36 -5.59
CA THR A 227 -93.68 -58.77 -5.59
C THR A 227 -93.47 -59.44 -6.96
N ILE A 228 -93.22 -60.75 -6.89
CA ILE A 228 -92.56 -61.65 -7.86
C ILE A 228 -93.40 -61.96 -9.11
N TYR A 229 -92.77 -62.21 -10.29
CA TYR A 229 -92.88 -63.47 -11.08
C TYR A 229 -92.02 -63.56 -12.37
N SER A 230 -91.54 -64.80 -12.62
CA SER A 230 -90.86 -65.43 -13.78
C SER A 230 -89.34 -65.68 -13.70
N SER A 231 -88.97 -66.95 -13.83
CA SER A 231 -87.62 -67.54 -13.66
C SER A 231 -86.58 -67.09 -14.69
N ALA A 232 -86.99 -66.50 -15.82
CA ALA A 232 -86.08 -65.89 -16.79
C ALA A 232 -85.42 -64.60 -16.26
N LYS A 233 -86.08 -63.88 -15.33
CA LYS A 233 -85.52 -62.67 -14.70
C LYS A 233 -84.44 -62.97 -13.66
N ILE A 234 -84.46 -64.14 -13.02
CA ILE A 234 -83.51 -64.53 -11.97
C ILE A 234 -82.09 -64.67 -12.53
N LEU A 235 -81.94 -65.29 -13.70
CA LEU A 235 -80.64 -65.39 -14.39
C LEU A 235 -80.08 -64.01 -14.78
N THR A 236 -80.94 -63.09 -15.25
CA THR A 236 -80.51 -61.72 -15.57
C THR A 236 -80.18 -60.88 -14.33
N LEU A 237 -80.84 -61.16 -13.20
CA LEU A 237 -80.53 -60.53 -11.91
C LEU A 237 -79.19 -61.02 -11.36
N ASP A 238 -78.93 -62.33 -11.43
CA ASP A 238 -77.66 -62.93 -11.02
C ASP A 238 -76.48 -62.38 -11.84
N GLN A 239 -76.65 -62.26 -13.17
CA GLN A 239 -75.65 -61.61 -14.03
C GLN A 239 -75.40 -60.14 -13.66
N ARG A 240 -76.46 -59.38 -13.33
CA ARG A 240 -76.33 -57.98 -12.91
C ARG A 240 -75.67 -57.85 -11.54
N ILE A 241 -76.00 -58.72 -10.58
CA ILE A 241 -75.34 -58.79 -9.28
C ILE A 241 -73.85 -59.09 -9.47
N LYS A 242 -73.50 -60.06 -10.31
CA LYS A 242 -72.11 -60.42 -10.60
C LYS A 242 -71.32 -59.28 -11.28
N ILE A 243 -71.96 -58.52 -12.17
CA ILE A 243 -71.37 -57.31 -12.78
C ILE A 243 -71.17 -56.20 -11.73
N ILE A 244 -72.13 -56.02 -10.81
CA ILE A 244 -72.03 -55.05 -9.71
C ILE A 244 -70.93 -55.45 -8.73
N GLU A 245 -70.88 -56.72 -8.32
CA GLU A 245 -69.84 -57.26 -7.44
C GLU A 245 -68.45 -57.13 -8.05
N LYS A 246 -68.30 -57.47 -9.34
CA LYS A 246 -67.06 -57.28 -10.08
C LYS A 246 -66.67 -55.80 -10.16
N GLY A 247 -67.62 -54.91 -10.47
CA GLY A 247 -67.39 -53.47 -10.53
C GLY A 247 -67.04 -52.84 -9.17
N ILE A 248 -67.61 -53.36 -8.07
CA ILE A 248 -67.27 -52.94 -6.71
C ILE A 248 -65.87 -53.44 -6.33
N SER A 249 -65.53 -54.69 -6.66
CA SER A 249 -64.21 -55.28 -6.40
C SER A 249 -63.10 -54.58 -7.20
N GLU A 250 -63.34 -54.24 -8.47
CA GLU A 250 -62.37 -53.53 -9.30
C GLU A 250 -62.19 -52.07 -8.83
N LYS A 251 -63.28 -51.38 -8.48
CA LYS A 251 -63.19 -50.01 -7.92
C LYS A 251 -62.51 -49.99 -6.56
N SER A 252 -62.84 -50.91 -5.65
CA SER A 252 -62.21 -50.94 -4.32
C SER A 252 -60.71 -51.21 -4.42
N LEU A 253 -60.29 -52.11 -5.32
CA LEU A 253 -58.87 -52.36 -5.61
C LEU A 253 -58.17 -51.11 -6.15
N SER A 254 -58.79 -50.40 -7.10
CA SER A 254 -58.21 -49.17 -7.67
C SER A 254 -58.09 -48.04 -6.64
N ILE A 255 -59.04 -47.92 -5.70
CA ILE A 255 -58.99 -46.94 -4.60
C ILE A 255 -57.84 -47.28 -3.65
N LEU A 256 -57.63 -48.57 -3.37
CA LEU A 256 -56.56 -49.03 -2.49
C LEU A 256 -55.17 -48.82 -3.13
N GLN A 257 -55.07 -49.03 -4.44
CA GLN A 257 -53.86 -48.71 -5.23
C GLN A 257 -53.55 -47.21 -5.20
N LEU A 258 -54.55 -46.35 -5.42
CA LEU A 258 -54.38 -44.90 -5.33
C LEU A 258 -53.95 -44.44 -3.93
N HIS A 259 -54.47 -45.07 -2.87
CA HIS A 259 -54.06 -44.75 -1.50
C HIS A 259 -52.58 -45.10 -1.25
N ASN A 260 -52.15 -46.27 -1.72
CA ASN A 260 -50.75 -46.69 -1.62
C ASN A 260 -49.81 -45.78 -2.43
N GLU A 261 -50.20 -45.38 -3.64
CA GLU A 261 -49.43 -44.42 -4.46
C GLU A 261 -49.31 -43.06 -3.76
N ILE A 262 -50.38 -42.56 -3.13
CA ILE A 262 -50.35 -41.32 -2.35
C ILE A 262 -49.40 -41.43 -1.15
N GLU A 263 -49.40 -42.57 -0.44
CA GLU A 263 -48.49 -42.79 0.69
C GLU A 263 -47.02 -42.84 0.24
N GLN A 264 -46.74 -43.49 -0.90
CA GLN A 264 -45.40 -43.51 -1.48
C GLN A 264 -44.93 -42.12 -1.92
N LEU A 265 -45.81 -41.34 -2.56
CA LEU A 265 -45.51 -39.95 -2.92
C LEU A 265 -45.21 -39.09 -1.71
N LYS A 266 -45.94 -39.27 -0.59
CA LYS A 266 -45.68 -38.54 0.66
C LYS A 266 -44.30 -38.90 1.23
N LYS A 267 -43.95 -40.18 1.29
CA LYS A 267 -42.61 -40.61 1.75
C LYS A 267 -41.49 -40.05 0.87
N SER A 268 -41.70 -40.00 -0.45
CA SER A 268 -40.74 -39.40 -1.37
C SER A 268 -40.61 -37.89 -1.17
N ASP A 269 -41.70 -37.18 -0.91
CA ASP A 269 -41.68 -35.73 -0.62
C ASP A 269 -40.94 -35.43 0.69
N ASP A 270 -41.20 -36.21 1.75
CA ASP A 270 -40.51 -36.09 3.03
C ASP A 270 -39.00 -36.35 2.88
N TYR A 271 -38.61 -37.38 2.12
CA TYR A 271 -37.20 -37.66 1.81
C TYR A 271 -36.52 -36.52 1.02
N ILE A 272 -37.20 -35.96 0.02
CA ILE A 272 -36.67 -34.82 -0.76
C ILE A 272 -36.49 -33.59 0.14
N LYS A 273 -37.39 -33.33 1.09
CA LYS A 273 -37.25 -32.24 2.06
C LYS A 273 -36.05 -32.43 2.96
N GLU A 274 -35.86 -33.63 3.52
CA GLU A 274 -34.72 -33.95 4.37
C GLU A 274 -33.39 -33.76 3.62
N LEU A 275 -33.28 -34.31 2.40
CA LEU A 275 -32.11 -34.15 1.56
C LEU A 275 -31.84 -32.68 1.17
N THR A 276 -32.91 -31.91 0.94
CA THR A 276 -32.79 -30.48 0.62
C THR A 276 -32.31 -29.69 1.84
N GLN A 277 -32.83 -30.00 3.03
CA GLN A 277 -32.39 -29.38 4.28
C GLN A 277 -30.91 -29.69 4.57
N GLU A 278 -30.49 -30.95 4.44
CA GLU A 278 -29.09 -31.35 4.64
C GLU A 278 -28.14 -30.61 3.67
N LYS A 279 -28.55 -30.44 2.41
CA LYS A 279 -27.79 -29.66 1.43
C LYS A 279 -27.71 -28.19 1.79
N ILE A 280 -28.80 -27.60 2.27
CA ILE A 280 -28.85 -26.21 2.71
C ILE A 280 -27.93 -26.02 3.92
N ASP A 281 -27.97 -26.91 4.90
CA ASP A 281 -27.13 -26.84 6.11
C ASP A 281 -25.63 -26.95 5.75
N ASN A 282 -25.26 -27.89 4.87
CA ASN A 282 -23.89 -28.02 4.38
C ASN A 282 -23.42 -26.79 3.56
N LEU A 283 -24.30 -26.21 2.74
CA LEU A 283 -24.01 -24.97 2.03
C LEU A 283 -23.79 -23.81 3.00
N ASN A 284 -24.59 -23.72 4.06
CA ASN A 284 -24.49 -22.69 5.08
C ASN A 284 -23.19 -22.82 5.89
N ASP A 285 -22.78 -24.04 6.25
CA ASP A 285 -21.49 -24.30 6.92
C ASP A 285 -20.30 -23.88 6.06
N LYS A 286 -20.35 -24.17 4.75
CA LYS A 286 -19.32 -23.71 3.80
C LYS A 286 -19.27 -22.20 3.68
N LEU A 287 -20.43 -21.54 3.61
CA LEU A 287 -20.51 -20.07 3.57
C LEU A 287 -19.95 -19.42 4.85
N ASN A 288 -20.24 -19.99 6.01
CA ASN A 288 -19.74 -19.49 7.30
C ASN A 288 -18.21 -19.61 7.39
N LEU A 289 -17.66 -20.74 6.96
CA LEU A 289 -16.21 -20.94 6.89
C LEU A 289 -15.55 -19.88 6.00
N VAL A 290 -16.10 -19.64 4.80
CA VAL A 290 -15.59 -18.60 3.89
C VAL A 290 -15.70 -17.21 4.52
N ASN A 291 -16.81 -16.88 5.18
CA ASN A 291 -16.98 -15.59 5.84
C ASN A 291 -15.96 -15.36 6.96
N GLY A 292 -15.73 -16.35 7.83
CA GLY A 292 -14.73 -16.27 8.90
C GLY A 292 -13.32 -16.00 8.37
N PHE A 293 -12.91 -16.70 7.30
CA PHE A 293 -11.63 -16.45 6.64
C PHE A 293 -11.55 -15.03 6.04
N MET A 294 -12.63 -14.56 5.39
CA MET A 294 -12.66 -13.22 4.81
C MET A 294 -12.52 -12.13 5.87
N PHE A 295 -13.21 -12.24 7.01
CA PHE A 295 -13.04 -11.29 8.12
C PHE A 295 -11.62 -11.26 8.68
N GLY A 296 -10.99 -12.44 8.83
CA GLY A 296 -9.59 -12.55 9.21
C GLY A 296 -8.65 -11.81 8.26
N LEU A 297 -8.83 -12.05 6.96
CA LEU A 297 -8.05 -11.41 5.90
C LEU A 297 -8.19 -9.89 5.92
N PHE A 298 -9.41 -9.37 6.12
CA PHE A 298 -9.62 -7.93 6.25
C PHE A 298 -8.86 -7.35 7.45
N ILE A 299 -8.94 -7.98 8.63
CA ILE A 299 -8.23 -7.51 9.83
C ILE A 299 -6.71 -7.48 9.59
N THR A 300 -6.15 -8.50 8.93
CA THR A 300 -4.73 -8.54 8.60
C THR A 300 -4.33 -7.44 7.60
N ILE A 301 -5.11 -7.24 6.54
CA ILE A 301 -4.82 -6.19 5.54
C ILE A 301 -4.92 -4.80 6.17
N PHE A 302 -5.99 -4.51 6.91
CA PHE A 302 -6.17 -3.23 7.59
C PHE A 302 -5.09 -2.98 8.63
N GLY A 303 -4.73 -3.99 9.43
CA GLY A 303 -3.67 -3.85 10.42
C GLY A 303 -2.28 -3.66 9.79
N ALA A 304 -1.99 -4.27 8.65
CA ALA A 304 -0.76 -4.02 7.89
C ALA A 304 -0.69 -2.57 7.36
N ILE A 305 -1.80 -2.06 6.81
CA ILE A 305 -1.91 -0.67 6.33
C ILE A 305 -1.74 0.32 7.49
N LEU A 306 -2.42 0.09 8.62
CA LEU A 306 -2.31 0.92 9.81
C LEU A 306 -0.91 0.87 10.43
N SER A 307 -0.25 -0.30 10.41
CA SER A 307 1.13 -0.44 10.88
C SER A 307 2.10 0.42 10.09
N TYR A 308 1.93 0.46 8.76
CA TYR A 308 2.71 1.34 7.90
C TYR A 308 2.42 2.82 8.17
N ALA A 309 1.13 3.19 8.22
CA ALA A 309 0.70 4.57 8.40
C ALA A 309 1.09 5.15 9.77
N PHE A 310 0.86 4.40 10.86
CA PHE A 310 1.17 4.85 12.22
C PHE A 310 2.68 5.04 12.43
N THR A 311 3.50 4.14 11.89
CA THR A 311 4.96 4.26 11.99
C THR A 311 5.46 5.49 11.24
N ASN A 312 4.90 5.81 10.06
CA ASN A 312 5.21 7.04 9.32
C ASN A 312 4.77 8.32 10.04
N LEU A 313 3.59 8.30 10.68
CA LEU A 313 3.08 9.47 11.40
C LEU A 313 3.85 9.77 12.68
N LYS A 314 4.25 8.74 13.44
CA LYS A 314 5.02 8.91 14.68
C LYS A 314 6.39 9.52 14.42
N THR A 315 7.05 9.19 13.31
CA THR A 315 8.34 9.79 12.94
C THR A 315 8.22 11.25 12.55
N ASN A 316 7.21 11.64 11.76
CA ASN A 316 6.99 13.05 11.38
C ASN A 316 6.72 13.97 12.58
N LYS A 317 6.17 13.43 13.66
CA LYS A 317 5.91 14.20 14.89
C LYS A 317 7.17 14.42 15.73
N ASN A 318 8.16 13.53 15.63
CA ASN A 318 9.45 13.68 16.31
C ASN A 318 10.41 14.61 15.55
N ASP A 319 10.34 14.66 14.21
CA ASP A 319 11.16 15.58 13.40
C ASP A 319 10.69 17.04 13.49
N ASN A 320 9.40 17.30 13.78
CA ASN A 320 8.84 18.64 13.97
C ASN A 320 8.89 19.14 15.44
N GLY A 321 9.54 18.39 16.33
CA GLY A 321 9.56 18.65 17.78
C GLY A 321 10.96 18.83 18.38
N SER A 322 11.99 19.05 17.55
CA SER A 322 13.37 19.35 18.00
C SER A 322 13.81 20.73 17.55
#